data_AF-X1EYX4-F1
#
_entry.id   AF-X1EYX4-F1
#
_cell.length_a   1.000
_cell.length_b   1.000
_cell.length_c   1.000
_cell.angle_alpha   90.00
_cell.angle_beta   90.00
_cell.angle_gamma   90.00
#
_symmetry.space_group_name_H-M   'P 1'
#
loop_
_entity.id
_entity.type
_entity.pdbx_description
1 polymer ?
#
loop_
_entity_poly.entity_id
_entity_poly.type
_entity_poly.pdbx_seq_one_letter_code
_entity_poly.pdbx_strand_id
1 'polypeptide(L)'
;VPEDGINSLKDALTKAPLFMEYANSPQYKPLSKFAEDLDGLPKAWSTHAGGVIIGQRPLVECVPLRRDKDGVLVLEYEKKRAEKNGFVKMDLLSISNLDIINDTIDIIKKNKKTVKREDIEGYDNNDEETYKLISSGDTFGVFQLGSSGGAIELSKQMKPKSIEDLAMLTAIIRPNAADIRKEFIEARHSEQQ
;
A
#
# COMPACT_ATOMS: atom_id res chain seq x y z
N VAL A 1 11.28 7.72 9.73
CA VAL A 1 9.91 7.97 9.23
C VAL A 1 9.23 8.78 10.32
N PRO A 2 8.38 9.79 10.05
CA PRO A 2 7.62 10.40 11.13
C PRO A 2 6.71 9.31 11.69
N GLU A 3 7.14 8.69 12.79
CA GLU A 3 6.24 8.02 13.70
C GLU A 3 5.30 9.12 14.22
N ASP A 4 4.00 8.83 14.25
CA ASP A 4 2.93 9.68 14.81
C ASP A 4 2.30 10.78 13.93
N GLY A 5 2.11 10.55 12.62
CA GLY A 5 1.10 11.31 11.86
C GLY A 5 1.30 12.84 11.87
N ILE A 6 2.55 13.27 11.96
CA ILE A 6 3.00 14.65 11.79
C ILE A 6 3.29 14.84 10.29
N ASN A 7 2.42 15.56 9.58
CA ASN A 7 2.52 15.72 8.13
C ASN A 7 2.80 17.16 7.69
N SER A 8 2.85 18.10 8.63
CA SER A 8 3.10 19.52 8.40
C SER A 8 3.86 20.14 9.56
N LEU A 9 4.46 21.31 9.35
CA LEU A 9 5.10 22.06 10.44
C LEU A 9 4.08 22.40 11.54
N LYS A 10 2.84 22.72 11.16
CA LYS A 10 1.74 22.99 12.09
C LYS A 10 1.39 21.79 12.97
N ASP A 11 1.36 20.59 12.37
CA ASP A 11 1.16 19.36 13.13
C ASP A 11 2.30 19.13 14.12
N ALA A 12 3.55 19.36 13.70
CA ALA A 12 4.72 19.19 14.55
C ALA A 12 4.67 20.13 15.75
N LEU A 13 4.34 21.41 15.52
CA LEU A 13 4.19 22.39 16.59
C LEU A 13 3.08 22.03 17.58
N THR A 14 2.02 21.35 17.14
CA THR A 14 0.87 21.02 18.00
C THR A 14 1.06 19.68 18.73
N LYS A 15 1.60 18.68 18.05
CA LYS A 15 1.66 17.29 18.52
C LYS A 15 2.96 16.93 19.21
N ALA A 16 4.05 17.68 18.99
CA ALA A 16 5.36 17.41 19.59
C ALA A 16 5.78 18.55 20.55
N PRO A 17 5.55 18.42 21.88
CA PRO A 17 5.84 19.47 22.85
C PRO A 17 7.31 19.93 22.85
N LEU A 18 8.25 18.98 22.73
CA LEU A 18 9.67 19.30 22.62
C LEU A 18 9.98 20.13 21.38
N PHE A 19 9.39 19.79 20.23
CA PHE A 19 9.59 20.55 19.00
C PHE A 19 9.08 22.00 19.15
N MET A 20 7.92 22.20 19.78
CA MET A 20 7.40 23.53 20.07
C MET A 20 8.34 24.35 20.98
N GLU A 21 8.89 23.74 22.02
CA GLU A 21 9.83 24.39 22.95
C GLU A 21 11.10 24.87 22.22
N TYR A 22 11.68 24.00 21.39
CA TYR A 22 12.83 24.35 20.56
C TYR A 22 12.48 25.44 19.54
N ALA A 23 11.35 25.31 18.84
CA ALA A 23 10.92 26.27 17.83
C ALA A 23 10.70 27.69 18.39
N ASN A 24 10.30 27.80 19.66
CA ASN A 24 10.10 29.07 20.37
C ASN A 24 11.38 29.63 21.00
N SER A 25 12.45 28.84 21.09
CA SER A 25 13.71 29.27 21.67
C SER A 25 14.38 30.36 20.80
N PRO A 26 14.98 31.41 21.39
CA PRO A 26 15.56 32.53 20.63
C PRO A 26 16.58 32.10 19.57
N GLN A 27 17.31 31.03 19.83
CA GLN A 27 18.29 30.44 18.93
C GLN A 27 17.68 29.91 17.62
N TYR A 28 16.49 29.31 17.69
CA TYR A 28 15.84 28.63 16.56
C TYR A 28 14.69 29.43 15.95
N LYS A 29 14.26 30.53 16.58
CA LYS A 29 13.21 31.42 16.06
C LYS A 29 13.41 31.86 14.59
N PRO A 30 14.64 32.19 14.12
CA PRO A 30 14.87 32.46 12.70
C PRO A 30 14.61 31.22 11.82
N LEU A 31 15.06 30.04 12.26
CA LEU A 31 14.88 28.78 11.54
C LEU A 31 13.40 28.38 11.45
N SER A 32 12.64 28.55 12.53
CA SER A 32 11.19 28.30 12.56
C SER A 32 10.46 29.16 11.53
N LYS A 33 10.82 30.44 11.43
CA LYS A 33 10.25 31.34 10.44
C LYS A 33 10.57 30.92 9.00
N PHE A 34 11.83 30.55 8.72
CA PHE A 34 12.19 30.01 7.41
C PHE A 34 11.46 28.69 7.10
N ALA A 35 11.24 27.84 8.10
CA ALA A 35 10.52 26.60 7.93
C ALA A 35 9.04 26.85 7.57
N GLU A 36 8.40 27.86 8.18
CA GLU A 36 7.03 28.28 7.81
C GLU A 36 6.93 28.74 6.36
N ASP A 37 7.91 29.52 5.89
CA ASP A 37 7.95 30.02 4.51
C ASP A 37 8.18 28.90 3.47
N LEU A 38 8.80 27.79 3.90
CA LEU A 38 9.12 26.64 3.02
C LEU A 38 8.09 25.51 3.10
N ASP A 39 7.23 25.48 4.11
CA ASP A 39 6.27 24.38 4.30
C ASP A 39 5.27 24.31 3.14
N GLY A 40 5.05 23.11 2.62
CA GLY A 40 4.18 22.88 1.45
C GLY A 40 4.75 23.29 0.09
N LEU A 41 5.97 23.85 0.01
CA LEU A 41 6.58 24.15 -1.28
C LEU A 41 7.11 22.88 -1.97
N PRO A 42 6.98 22.77 -3.31
CA PRO A 42 7.58 21.66 -4.05
C PRO A 42 9.11 21.64 -3.90
N LYS A 43 9.65 20.55 -3.37
CA LYS A 43 11.09 20.37 -3.17
C LYS A 43 11.84 19.97 -4.46
N ALA A 44 11.24 19.04 -5.21
CA ALA A 44 11.86 18.45 -6.39
C ALA A 44 10.80 17.85 -7.31
N TRP A 45 11.18 17.64 -8.56
CA TRP A 45 10.42 16.88 -9.54
C TRP A 45 10.66 15.39 -9.32
N SER A 46 9.59 14.60 -9.36
CA SER A 46 9.67 13.14 -9.31
C SER A 46 8.64 12.56 -10.27
N THR A 47 9.03 11.48 -10.95
CA THR A 47 8.16 10.77 -11.88
C THR A 47 7.36 9.72 -11.14
N HIS A 48 6.04 9.64 -11.39
CA HIS A 48 5.19 8.64 -10.78
C HIS A 48 5.54 7.26 -11.35
N ALA A 49 6.17 6.40 -10.55
CA ALA A 49 6.80 5.15 -10.98
C ALA A 49 5.87 4.16 -11.73
N GLY A 50 4.54 4.29 -11.60
CA GLY A 50 3.56 3.46 -12.31
C GLY A 50 2.62 4.20 -13.24
N GLY A 51 2.72 5.52 -13.38
CA GLY A 51 1.66 6.32 -14.02
C GLY A 51 1.92 6.50 -15.51
N VAL A 52 1.15 5.83 -16.35
CA VAL A 52 1.23 5.96 -17.81
C VAL A 52 0.04 6.77 -18.33
N ILE A 53 0.30 7.69 -19.26
CA ILE A 53 -0.73 8.50 -19.91
C ILE A 53 -0.87 8.03 -21.36
N ILE A 54 -2.12 7.78 -21.77
CA ILE A 54 -2.45 7.38 -23.13
C ILE A 54 -3.25 8.50 -23.78
N GLY A 55 -2.69 9.10 -24.83
CA GLY A 55 -3.35 10.13 -25.64
C GLY A 55 -3.84 9.59 -26.97
N GLN A 56 -4.97 10.11 -27.45
CA GLN A 56 -5.48 9.80 -28.80
C GLN A 56 -4.69 10.50 -29.92
N ARG A 57 -3.96 11.57 -29.58
CA ARG A 57 -3.09 12.34 -30.47
C ARG A 57 -1.72 12.58 -29.79
N PRO A 58 -0.67 12.99 -30.53
CA PRO A 58 0.66 13.20 -29.96
C PRO A 58 0.62 14.11 -28.72
N LEU A 59 1.15 13.61 -27.59
CA LEU A 59 1.06 14.32 -26.31
C LEU A 59 1.78 15.67 -26.32
N VAL A 60 2.81 15.83 -27.15
CA VAL A 60 3.56 17.08 -27.35
C VAL A 60 2.67 18.24 -27.83
N GLU A 61 1.55 17.93 -28.50
CA GLU A 61 0.58 18.92 -28.98
C GLU A 61 -0.46 19.31 -27.89
N CYS A 62 -0.51 18.53 -26.80
CA CYS A 62 -1.53 18.67 -25.75
C CYS A 62 -0.96 19.25 -24.46
N VAL A 63 0.27 18.89 -24.11
CA VAL A 63 0.87 19.17 -22.81
C VAL A 63 2.39 19.24 -22.93
N PRO A 64 3.05 20.16 -22.20
CA PRO A 64 4.51 20.18 -22.13
C PRO A 64 5.05 18.85 -21.59
N LEU A 65 6.05 18.32 -22.28
CA LEU A 65 6.75 17.09 -21.92
C LEU A 65 8.21 17.39 -21.58
N ARG A 66 8.75 16.57 -20.68
CA ARG A 66 10.14 16.57 -20.26
C ARG A 66 10.74 15.17 -20.42
N ARG A 67 12.04 15.11 -20.66
CA ARG A 67 12.80 13.85 -20.48
C ARG A 67 13.31 13.77 -19.05
N ASP A 68 13.03 12.65 -18.39
CA ASP A 68 13.60 12.38 -17.08
C ASP A 68 15.05 11.87 -17.18
N LYS A 69 15.71 11.66 -16.04
CA LYS A 69 17.12 11.22 -15.98
C LYS A 69 17.39 9.94 -16.79
N ASP A 70 16.43 9.01 -16.80
CA ASP A 70 16.52 7.74 -17.52
C ASP A 70 16.05 7.84 -18.99
N GLY A 71 15.81 9.07 -19.50
CA GLY A 71 15.41 9.35 -20.87
C GLY A 71 13.92 9.19 -21.17
N VAL A 72 13.14 8.71 -20.19
CA VAL A 72 11.68 8.52 -20.27
C VAL A 72 10.97 9.87 -20.44
N LEU A 73 9.96 9.92 -21.32
CA LEU A 73 9.11 11.11 -21.49
C LEU A 73 8.06 11.19 -20.39
N VAL A 74 7.96 12.35 -19.76
CA VAL A 74 7.09 12.62 -18.62
C VAL A 74 6.30 13.90 -18.87
N LEU A 75 5.03 13.92 -18.47
CA LEU A 75 4.20 15.13 -18.49
C LEU A 75 4.66 16.08 -17.38
N GLU A 76 4.70 17.39 -17.68
CA GLU A 76 4.94 18.42 -16.66
C GLU A 76 3.70 18.70 -15.78
N TYR A 77 2.54 18.13 -16.14
CA TYR A 77 1.34 18.22 -15.32
C TYR A 77 1.40 17.24 -14.15
N GLU A 78 1.09 17.73 -12.96
CA GLU A 78 0.79 16.88 -11.82
C GLU A 78 -0.45 16.01 -12.07
N LYS A 79 -0.53 14.87 -11.37
CA LYS A 79 -1.60 13.86 -11.50
C LYS A 79 -3.00 14.48 -11.62
N LYS A 80 -3.40 15.30 -10.65
CA LYS A 80 -4.75 15.90 -10.60
C LYS A 80 -5.01 16.83 -11.77
N ARG A 81 -3.98 17.55 -12.23
CA ARG A 81 -4.10 18.45 -13.38
C ARG A 81 -4.22 17.66 -14.67
N ALA A 82 -3.45 16.58 -14.84
CA ALA A 82 -3.58 15.71 -16.01
C ALA A 82 -5.01 15.12 -16.12
N GLU A 83 -5.54 14.56 -15.03
CA GLU A 83 -6.90 14.01 -14.98
C GLU A 83 -7.97 15.07 -15.31
N LYS A 84 -7.87 16.27 -14.72
CA LYS A 84 -8.79 17.39 -15.01
C LYS A 84 -8.76 17.88 -16.46
N ASN A 85 -7.65 17.66 -17.17
CA ASN A 85 -7.50 18.02 -18.58
C ASN A 85 -7.91 16.87 -19.53
N GLY A 86 -8.53 15.81 -19.00
CA GLY A 86 -9.09 14.73 -19.80
C GLY A 86 -8.07 13.69 -20.27
N PHE A 87 -6.86 13.68 -19.70
CA PHE A 87 -5.90 12.62 -19.99
C PHE A 87 -6.33 11.31 -19.35
N VAL A 88 -6.30 10.24 -20.14
CA VAL A 88 -6.52 8.88 -19.63
C VAL A 88 -5.23 8.39 -18.98
N LYS A 89 -5.32 8.08 -17.69
CA LYS A 89 -4.22 7.54 -16.90
C LYS A 89 -4.43 6.05 -16.65
N MET A 90 -3.36 5.27 -16.82
CA MET A 90 -3.27 3.88 -16.38
C MET A 90 -2.18 3.76 -15.34
N ASP A 91 -2.48 3.08 -14.23
CA ASP A 91 -1.49 2.75 -13.22
C ASP A 91 -0.97 1.32 -13.47
N LEU A 92 0.30 1.23 -13.87
CA LEU A 92 1.06 -0.01 -13.88
C LEU A 92 1.67 -0.21 -12.50
N LEU A 93 1.05 -1.09 -11.72
CA LEU A 93 1.51 -1.43 -10.38
C LEU A 93 2.48 -2.61 -10.48
N SER A 94 3.71 -2.40 -9.99
CA SER A 94 4.63 -3.50 -9.75
C SER A 94 4.36 -4.05 -8.35
N ILE A 95 3.98 -5.32 -8.25
CA ILE A 95 3.85 -6.03 -6.99
C ILE A 95 4.80 -7.22 -7.01
N SER A 96 5.78 -7.22 -6.10
CA SER A 96 6.83 -8.26 -6.03
C SER A 96 6.27 -9.67 -5.81
N ASN A 97 5.02 -9.76 -5.34
CA ASN A 97 4.31 -11.02 -5.17
C ASN A 97 4.18 -11.83 -6.47
N LEU A 98 4.04 -11.16 -7.63
CA LEU A 98 4.00 -11.87 -8.91
C LEU A 98 5.35 -12.50 -9.24
N ASP A 99 6.46 -11.82 -8.93
CA ASP A 99 7.80 -12.37 -9.10
C ASP A 99 8.03 -13.56 -8.15
N ILE A 100 7.60 -13.45 -6.89
CA ILE A 100 7.69 -14.55 -5.91
C ILE A 100 6.90 -15.78 -6.39
N ILE A 101 5.71 -15.59 -6.96
CA ILE A 101 4.92 -16.69 -7.52
C ILE A 101 5.67 -17.34 -8.69
N ASN A 102 6.23 -16.55 -9.62
CA ASN A 102 7.01 -17.06 -10.74
C ASN A 102 8.24 -17.85 -10.27
N ASP A 103 9.02 -17.31 -9.34
CA ASP A 103 10.19 -17.99 -8.78
C ASP A 103 9.81 -19.29 -8.08
N THR A 104 8.68 -19.30 -7.36
CA THR A 104 8.14 -20.50 -6.70
C THR A 104 7.81 -21.58 -7.72
N ILE A 105 7.13 -21.22 -8.82
CA ILE A 105 6.81 -22.15 -9.91
C ILE A 105 8.08 -22.74 -10.52
N ASP A 106 9.11 -21.92 -10.75
CA ASP A 106 10.38 -22.37 -11.31
C ASP A 106 11.12 -23.33 -10.37
N ILE A 107 11.07 -23.08 -9.06
CA ILE A 107 11.62 -24.00 -8.05
C ILE A 107 10.86 -25.34 -8.06
N ILE A 108 9.53 -25.33 -8.16
CA ILE A 108 8.73 -26.56 -8.22
C ILE A 108 9.10 -27.38 -9.47
N LYS A 109 9.22 -26.73 -10.63
CA LYS A 109 9.66 -27.37 -11.89
C LYS A 109 11.06 -27.96 -11.79
N LYS A 110 12.02 -27.24 -11.18
CA LYS A 110 13.39 -27.74 -10.95
C LYS A 110 13.41 -29.00 -10.08
N ASN A 111 12.44 -29.15 -9.18
CA ASN A 111 12.25 -30.35 -8.35
C ASN A 111 11.47 -31.47 -9.05
N LYS A 112 11.36 -31.44 -10.39
CA LYS A 112 10.68 -32.45 -11.23
C LYS A 112 9.20 -32.64 -10.89
N LYS A 113 8.56 -31.64 -10.29
CA LYS A 113 7.12 -31.60 -10.11
C LYS A 113 6.49 -30.80 -11.25
N THR A 114 5.30 -31.20 -11.67
CA THR A 114 4.54 -30.50 -12.70
C THR A 114 3.66 -29.45 -12.05
N VAL A 115 3.76 -28.20 -12.53
CA VAL A 115 2.77 -27.15 -12.28
C VAL A 115 2.06 -26.91 -13.60
N LYS A 116 0.76 -27.15 -13.64
CA LYS A 116 -0.06 -26.84 -14.80
C LYS A 116 -0.50 -25.38 -14.77
N ARG A 117 -0.92 -24.86 -15.91
CA ARG A 117 -1.40 -23.47 -16.01
C ARG A 117 -2.68 -23.28 -15.19
N GLU A 118 -3.53 -24.31 -15.16
CA GLU A 118 -4.77 -24.31 -14.38
C GLU A 118 -4.49 -24.23 -12.88
N ASP A 119 -3.33 -24.69 -12.40
CA ASP A 119 -2.94 -24.57 -10.99
C ASP A 119 -2.64 -23.11 -10.57
N ILE A 120 -2.42 -22.22 -11.54
CA ILE A 120 -2.10 -20.80 -11.33
C ILE A 120 -3.32 -19.92 -11.61
N GLU A 121 -4.04 -20.20 -12.69
CA GLU A 121 -5.21 -19.41 -13.13
C GLU A 121 -6.54 -19.90 -12.56
N GLY A 122 -6.60 -21.13 -12.06
CA GLY A 122 -7.83 -21.82 -11.62
C GLY A 122 -7.63 -22.61 -10.32
N TYR A 123 -7.00 -21.97 -9.33
CA TYR A 123 -6.79 -22.56 -8.00
C TYR A 123 -8.14 -22.87 -7.31
N ASP A 124 -8.13 -23.88 -6.43
CA ASP A 124 -9.32 -24.23 -5.64
C ASP A 124 -9.53 -23.21 -4.52
N ASN A 125 -10.65 -22.50 -4.58
CA ASN A 125 -11.05 -21.50 -3.58
C ASN A 125 -11.45 -22.14 -2.25
N ASN A 126 -11.55 -23.47 -2.15
CA ASN A 126 -11.94 -24.19 -0.94
C ASN A 126 -10.83 -25.11 -0.40
N ASP A 127 -9.56 -24.86 -0.76
CA ASP A 127 -8.44 -25.66 -0.26
C ASP A 127 -8.31 -25.58 1.27
N GLU A 128 -8.73 -26.66 1.95
CA GLU A 128 -8.76 -26.71 3.42
C GLU A 128 -7.39 -26.49 4.05
N GLU A 129 -6.33 -26.97 3.41
CA GLU A 129 -4.96 -26.86 3.95
C GLU A 129 -4.48 -25.41 3.96
N THR A 130 -4.81 -24.64 2.91
CA THR A 130 -4.58 -23.18 2.88
C THR A 130 -5.30 -22.49 4.04
N TYR A 131 -6.57 -22.79 4.27
CA TYR A 131 -7.33 -22.18 5.36
C TYR A 131 -6.85 -22.62 6.76
N LYS A 132 -6.39 -23.86 6.92
CA LYS A 132 -5.76 -24.35 8.15
C LYS A 132 -4.46 -23.62 8.45
N LEU A 133 -3.60 -23.42 7.44
CA LEU A 133 -2.36 -22.65 7.56
C LEU A 133 -2.64 -21.20 7.99
N ILE A 134 -3.65 -20.56 7.37
CA ILE A 134 -4.01 -19.18 7.74
C ILE A 134 -4.60 -19.13 9.16
N SER A 135 -5.47 -20.08 9.51
CA SER A 135 -6.14 -20.16 10.81
C SER A 135 -5.20 -20.55 11.96
N SER A 136 -4.08 -21.23 11.67
CA SER A 136 -3.04 -21.50 12.67
C SER A 136 -2.16 -20.27 12.94
N GLY A 137 -2.24 -19.26 12.07
CA GLY A 137 -1.42 -18.07 12.10
C GLY A 137 0.00 -18.28 11.57
N ASP A 138 0.27 -19.39 10.89
CA ASP A 138 1.53 -19.62 10.17
C ASP A 138 1.54 -18.86 8.83
N THR A 139 1.32 -17.54 8.92
CA THR A 139 1.12 -16.66 7.76
C THR A 139 2.33 -15.78 7.49
N PHE A 140 3.49 -16.06 8.11
CA PHE A 140 4.71 -15.32 7.82
C PHE A 140 5.07 -15.47 6.33
N GLY A 141 5.26 -14.34 5.63
CA GLY A 141 5.47 -14.32 4.18
C GLY A 141 4.19 -14.41 3.33
N VAL A 142 3.01 -14.62 3.93
CA VAL A 142 1.73 -14.54 3.22
C VAL A 142 1.34 -13.08 3.02
N PHE A 143 1.05 -12.70 1.78
CA PHE A 143 0.71 -11.31 1.44
C PHE A 143 -0.47 -10.78 2.27
N GLN A 144 -0.35 -9.55 2.78
CA GLN A 144 -1.31 -8.85 3.65
C GLN A 144 -1.55 -9.46 5.04
N LEU A 145 -1.41 -10.77 5.22
CA LEU A 145 -1.69 -11.47 6.49
C LEU A 145 -0.43 -11.63 7.35
N GLY A 146 0.75 -11.73 6.74
CA GLY A 146 2.02 -11.95 7.42
C GLY A 146 2.79 -10.69 7.83
N SER A 147 2.29 -9.50 7.49
CA SER A 147 3.05 -8.25 7.63
C SER A 147 3.05 -7.64 9.03
N SER A 148 2.15 -8.08 9.93
CA SER A 148 2.11 -7.58 11.31
C SER A 148 1.64 -8.66 12.29
N GLY A 149 2.10 -8.57 13.54
CA GLY A 149 1.62 -9.46 14.61
C GLY A 149 0.10 -9.37 14.80
N GLY A 150 -0.49 -8.18 14.61
CA GLY A 150 -1.93 -7.99 14.68
C GLY A 150 -2.71 -8.71 13.58
N ALA A 151 -2.18 -8.75 12.35
CA ALA A 151 -2.78 -9.49 11.25
C ALA A 151 -2.73 -11.01 11.47
N ILE A 152 -1.59 -11.50 11.96
CA ILE A 152 -1.40 -12.91 12.32
C ILE A 152 -2.39 -13.33 13.42
N GLU A 153 -2.50 -12.52 14.48
CA GLU A 153 -3.39 -12.81 15.60
C GLU A 153 -4.88 -12.76 15.20
N LEU A 154 -5.28 -11.78 14.38
CA LEU A 154 -6.64 -11.72 13.84
C LEU A 154 -6.97 -12.93 12.96
N SER A 155 -6.00 -13.44 12.19
CA SER A 155 -6.18 -14.66 11.39
C SER A 155 -6.51 -15.87 12.27
N LYS A 156 -5.82 -16.02 13.41
CA LYS A 156 -6.06 -17.08 14.40
C LYS A 156 -7.42 -16.98 15.08
N GLN A 157 -7.85 -15.76 15.39
CA GLN A 157 -9.12 -15.51 16.06
C GLN A 157 -10.31 -15.69 15.12
N MET A 158 -10.19 -15.22 13.88
CA MET A 158 -11.26 -15.26 12.89
C MET A 158 -11.46 -16.64 12.26
N LYS A 159 -10.38 -17.43 12.11
CA LYS A 159 -10.36 -18.76 11.49
C LYS A 159 -11.10 -18.78 10.14
N PRO A 160 -10.56 -18.10 9.11
CA PRO A 160 -11.21 -18.02 7.79
C PRO A 160 -11.33 -19.41 7.15
N LYS A 161 -12.45 -19.65 6.46
CA LYS A 161 -12.77 -20.91 5.76
C LYS A 161 -13.15 -20.69 4.29
N SER A 162 -13.22 -19.44 3.84
CA SER A 162 -13.54 -19.08 2.45
C SER A 162 -12.82 -17.82 2.00
N ILE A 163 -12.91 -17.49 0.71
CA ILE A 163 -12.33 -16.26 0.16
C ILE A 163 -13.03 -15.02 0.72
N GLU A 164 -14.34 -15.09 0.92
CA GLU A 164 -15.13 -14.01 1.52
C GLU A 164 -14.61 -13.69 2.93
N ASP A 165 -14.21 -14.72 3.68
CA ASP A 165 -13.59 -14.53 4.98
C ASP A 165 -12.24 -13.83 4.90
N LEU A 166 -11.42 -14.14 3.89
CA LEU A 166 -10.15 -13.44 3.67
C LEU A 166 -10.38 -11.98 3.27
N ALA A 167 -11.40 -11.71 2.46
CA ALA A 167 -11.79 -10.34 2.11
C ALA A 167 -12.23 -9.55 3.35
N MET A 168 -13.02 -10.16 4.24
CA MET A 168 -13.40 -9.55 5.51
C MET A 168 -12.20 -9.37 6.45
N LEU A 169 -11.32 -10.37 6.56
CA LEU A 169 -10.11 -10.33 7.37
C LEU A 169 -9.20 -9.15 6.96
N THR A 170 -8.94 -8.99 5.66
CA THR A 170 -8.12 -7.88 5.14
C THR A 170 -8.76 -6.51 5.36
N ALA A 171 -10.09 -6.44 5.46
CA ALA A 171 -10.81 -5.21 5.83
C ALA A 171 -10.63 -4.87 7.32
N ILE A 172 -10.81 -5.84 8.23
CA ILE A 172 -10.75 -5.61 9.68
C ILE A 172 -9.32 -5.43 10.22
N ILE A 173 -8.30 -5.96 9.53
CA ILE A 173 -6.88 -5.76 9.87
C ILE A 173 -6.48 -4.28 9.83
N ARG A 174 -7.20 -3.45 9.06
CA ARG A 174 -6.90 -2.02 8.92
C ARG A 174 -7.05 -1.28 10.26
N PRO A 175 -6.20 -0.29 10.56
CA PRO A 175 -6.26 0.46 11.83
C PRO A 175 -7.64 1.07 12.09
N ASN A 176 -8.30 1.59 11.06
CA ASN A 176 -9.61 2.25 11.17
C ASN A 176 -10.75 1.30 11.62
N ALA A 177 -10.55 0.00 11.51
CA ALA A 177 -11.52 -1.00 11.93
C ALA A 177 -11.23 -1.53 13.35
N ALA A 178 -10.26 -0.96 14.07
CA ALA A 178 -9.83 -1.47 15.38
C ALA A 178 -10.98 -1.60 16.39
N ASP A 179 -11.86 -0.60 16.47
CA ASP A 179 -12.95 -0.55 17.45
C ASP A 179 -14.00 -1.66 17.23
N ILE A 180 -14.18 -2.10 15.99
CA ILE A 180 -15.21 -3.09 15.62
C ILE A 180 -14.71 -4.53 15.60
N ARG A 181 -13.40 -4.77 15.73
CA ARG A 181 -12.78 -6.12 15.57
C ARG A 181 -13.39 -7.14 16.52
N LYS A 182 -13.55 -6.77 17.78
CA LYS A 182 -14.02 -7.67 18.84
C LYS A 182 -15.46 -8.11 18.56
N GLU A 183 -16.35 -7.14 18.35
CA GLU A 183 -17.77 -7.40 18.07
C GLU A 183 -17.94 -8.23 16.80
N PHE A 184 -17.16 -7.94 15.75
CA PHE A 184 -17.18 -8.70 14.51
C PHE A 184 -16.78 -10.17 14.70
N ILE A 185 -15.71 -10.43 15.46
CA ILE A 185 -15.24 -11.80 15.75
C ILE A 185 -16.28 -12.55 16.59
N GLU A 186 -16.86 -11.92 17.61
CA GLU A 186 -17.89 -12.52 18.45
C GLU A 186 -19.16 -12.87 17.68
N ALA A 187 -19.65 -11.95 16.84
CA ALA A 187 -20.83 -12.17 15.99
C ALA A 187 -20.61 -13.36 15.04
N ARG A 188 -19.44 -13.41 14.40
CA ARG A 188 -19.07 -14.49 13.48
C ARG A 188 -19.06 -15.87 14.14
N HIS A 189 -18.51 -16.00 15.35
CA HIS A 189 -18.50 -17.28 16.06
C HIS A 189 -19.91 -17.68 16.54
N SER A 190 -20.79 -16.71 16.76
CA SER A 190 -22.18 -16.95 17.14
C SER A 190 -23.04 -17.44 15.97
N GLU A 191 -22.76 -17.02 14.74
CA GLU A 191 -23.43 -17.52 13.53
C GLU A 191 -22.97 -18.93 13.10
N GLN A 192 -21.84 -19.42 13.62
CA GLN A 192 -21.30 -20.75 13.31
C GLN A 192 -21.77 -21.85 14.27
N GLN A 193 -22.57 -21.52 15.29
CA GLN A 193 -23.22 -22.47 16.22
C GLN A 193 -24.64 -22.81 15.76
#